data_AF-A0A167VWI4-F1
#
_entry.id   AF-A0A167VWI4-F1
#
_cell.length_a   1.000
_cell.length_b   1.000
_cell.length_c   1.000
_cell.angle_alpha   90.00
_cell.angle_beta   90.00
_cell.angle_gamma   90.00
#
_symmetry.space_group_name_H-M   'P 1'
#
loop_
_entity.id
_entity.type
_entity.pdbx_description
1 polymer ?
#
loop_
_entity_poly.entity_id
_entity_poly.type
_entity_poly.pdbx_seq_one_letter_code
_entity_poly.pdbx_strand_id
1 'polypeptide(L)'
;MSDDEADPELLELLRAHLQGKLQLDEAPETGVLQGVEYVYDNGIDVAIDMRATKNAAETIYQQMQEKHFSTASWTDNELHPKTKDEATVAFIFTMDLLNFSFWSELPQDERFAIEYKGKQWTGYWSLIAALQRALDEGIPIADPEYWIDHEKFTFESLKHVFRSCTEEEMPLLRERYDCLRESGQVLFDKYDGSILRLLDEAGGSAATLVNLLAQDFDCFRDEHPFEGSQKPIRILKRAQILVADLWACFQGESYGSFHDIDKITMFADYRIPQILVSLGALYLSPSVASAIKSCKIIESGSSWEVQLRVYGASS
;
A
#
# COMPACT_ATOMS: atom_id res chain seq x y z
N MET A 1 -54.11 -38.75 9.43
CA MET A 1 -52.81 -38.21 9.87
C MET A 1 -52.16 -37.71 8.60
N SER A 2 -52.02 -36.38 8.48
CA SER A 2 -51.75 -35.69 7.22
C SER A 2 -50.26 -35.58 6.94
N ASP A 3 -49.81 -36.21 5.85
CA ASP A 3 -48.51 -36.02 5.21
C ASP A 3 -48.56 -34.79 4.29
N ASP A 4 -48.56 -33.58 4.86
CA ASP A 4 -48.63 -32.34 4.08
C ASP A 4 -47.78 -31.20 4.71
N GLU A 5 -46.61 -31.55 5.25
CA GLU A 5 -45.59 -30.54 5.55
C GLU A 5 -44.61 -30.46 4.38
N ALA A 6 -44.70 -29.35 3.65
CA ALA A 6 -43.75 -29.03 2.59
C ALA A 6 -42.34 -28.90 3.19
N ASP A 7 -41.38 -29.60 2.58
CA ASP A 7 -39.98 -29.61 2.97
C ASP A 7 -39.42 -28.17 3.02
N PRO A 8 -38.99 -27.70 4.22
CA PRO A 8 -38.45 -26.36 4.41
C PRO A 8 -37.25 -26.07 3.50
N GLU A 9 -36.39 -27.06 3.25
CA GLU A 9 -35.20 -26.90 2.39
C GLU A 9 -35.60 -26.76 0.92
N LEU A 10 -36.61 -27.50 0.48
CA LEU A 10 -37.15 -27.39 -0.87
C LEU A 10 -37.83 -26.03 -1.10
N LEU A 11 -38.53 -25.50 -0.10
CA LEU A 11 -39.14 -24.17 -0.15
C LEU A 11 -38.08 -23.06 -0.19
N GLU A 12 -36.96 -23.24 0.49
CA GLU A 12 -35.83 -22.29 0.49
C GLU A 12 -35.11 -22.30 -0.86
N LEU A 13 -34.89 -23.49 -1.44
CA LEU A 13 -34.28 -23.67 -2.75
C LEU A 13 -35.19 -23.13 -3.87
N LEU A 14 -36.52 -23.34 -3.77
CA LEU A 14 -37.50 -22.75 -4.68
C LEU A 14 -37.61 -21.23 -4.51
N ARG A 15 -37.47 -20.67 -3.30
CA ARG A 15 -37.34 -19.22 -3.10
C ARG A 15 -36.12 -18.66 -3.81
N ALA A 16 -34.95 -19.28 -3.63
CA ALA A 16 -33.71 -18.85 -4.27
C ALA A 16 -33.81 -18.92 -5.81
N HIS A 17 -34.54 -19.90 -6.35
CA HIS A 17 -34.72 -20.07 -7.79
C HIS A 17 -35.80 -19.14 -8.40
N LEU A 18 -36.90 -18.90 -7.67
CA LEU A 18 -38.04 -18.08 -8.15
C LEU A 18 -37.86 -16.58 -7.87
N GLN A 19 -37.10 -16.20 -6.84
CA GLN A 19 -36.79 -14.79 -6.54
C GLN A 19 -35.62 -14.24 -7.35
N GLY A 20 -35.16 -14.98 -8.38
CA GLY A 20 -34.25 -14.54 -9.43
C GLY A 20 -33.17 -13.60 -8.95
N LYS A 21 -32.04 -14.14 -8.44
CA LYS A 21 -30.86 -13.38 -7.98
C LYS A 21 -31.22 -11.95 -7.62
N LEU A 22 -31.76 -11.75 -6.41
CA LEU A 22 -31.56 -10.47 -5.73
C LEU A 22 -30.08 -10.12 -5.99
N GLN A 23 -29.83 -9.06 -6.77
CA GLN A 23 -28.55 -8.37 -6.71
C GLN A 23 -28.50 -7.81 -5.29
N LEU A 24 -28.17 -8.68 -4.34
CA LEU A 24 -27.43 -8.28 -3.18
C LEU A 24 -26.17 -7.71 -3.81
N ASP A 25 -26.00 -6.40 -3.80
CA ASP A 25 -24.70 -5.80 -4.05
C ASP A 25 -23.75 -6.52 -3.10
N GLU A 26 -22.95 -7.43 -3.64
CA GLU A 26 -21.96 -8.15 -2.87
C GLU A 26 -21.06 -7.08 -2.25
N ALA A 27 -20.79 -7.22 -0.94
CA ALA A 27 -19.92 -6.28 -0.25
C ALA A 27 -18.61 -6.13 -1.03
N PRO A 28 -18.10 -4.90 -1.23
CA PRO A 28 -16.89 -4.69 -2.00
C PRO A 28 -15.73 -5.52 -1.46
N GLU A 29 -15.01 -6.20 -2.36
CA GLU A 29 -13.83 -7.01 -2.03
C GLU A 29 -12.61 -6.51 -2.81
N THR A 30 -11.44 -6.57 -2.19
CA THR A 30 -10.18 -6.18 -2.87
C THR A 30 -9.67 -7.27 -3.81
N GLY A 31 -10.05 -8.54 -3.58
CA GLY A 31 -9.54 -9.69 -4.31
C GLY A 31 -8.08 -10.05 -4.01
N VAL A 32 -7.45 -9.37 -3.04
CA VAL A 32 -6.03 -9.58 -2.67
C VAL A 32 -5.84 -10.96 -2.05
N LEU A 33 -6.67 -11.34 -1.07
CA LEU A 33 -6.57 -12.65 -0.41
C LEU A 33 -6.74 -13.82 -1.38
N GLN A 34 -7.66 -13.70 -2.35
CA GLN A 34 -7.85 -14.71 -3.38
C GLN A 34 -6.59 -14.88 -4.25
N GLY A 35 -5.94 -13.76 -4.62
CA GLY A 35 -4.69 -13.80 -5.36
C GLY A 35 -3.54 -14.39 -4.53
N VAL A 36 -3.48 -14.03 -3.25
CA VAL A 36 -2.50 -14.56 -2.29
C VAL A 36 -2.63 -16.08 -2.14
N GLU A 37 -3.86 -16.58 -1.92
CA GLU A 37 -4.14 -18.02 -1.81
C GLU A 37 -3.75 -18.76 -3.09
N TYR A 38 -4.09 -18.21 -4.26
CA TYR A 38 -3.72 -18.82 -5.53
C TYR A 38 -2.20 -18.95 -5.70
N VAL A 39 -1.45 -17.88 -5.41
CA VAL A 39 0.02 -17.90 -5.49
C VAL A 39 0.63 -18.84 -4.45
N TYR A 40 0.05 -18.91 -3.24
CA TYR A 40 0.48 -19.84 -2.21
C TYR A 40 0.34 -21.31 -2.62
N ASP A 41 -0.78 -21.66 -3.26
CA ASP A 41 -1.07 -23.03 -3.70
C ASP A 41 -0.27 -23.46 -4.93
N ASN A 42 0.17 -22.51 -5.75
CA ASN A 42 0.80 -22.79 -7.05
C ASN A 42 2.27 -22.33 -7.14
N GLY A 43 2.78 -21.61 -6.14
CA GLY A 43 4.16 -21.18 -6.03
C GLY A 43 5.11 -22.33 -5.72
N ILE A 44 6.32 -22.29 -6.30
CA ILE A 44 7.34 -23.34 -6.15
C ILE A 44 8.69 -22.82 -5.68
N ASP A 45 8.89 -21.51 -5.72
CA ASP A 45 10.18 -20.87 -5.46
C ASP A 45 10.29 -20.28 -4.05
N VAL A 46 9.16 -20.11 -3.37
CA VAL A 46 9.08 -19.55 -2.02
C VAL A 46 8.18 -20.44 -1.16
N ALA A 47 8.54 -20.65 0.09
CA ALA A 47 7.76 -21.44 1.04
C ALA A 47 7.78 -20.84 2.45
N ILE A 48 6.69 -21.02 3.20
CA ILE A 48 6.60 -20.60 4.60
C ILE A 48 6.87 -21.79 5.50
N ASP A 49 7.65 -21.60 6.56
CA ASP A 49 7.73 -22.56 7.66
C ASP A 49 6.82 -22.15 8.80
N MET A 50 5.74 -22.90 8.98
CA MET A 50 4.71 -22.61 9.98
C MET A 50 5.24 -22.51 11.41
N ARG A 51 6.27 -23.29 11.75
CA ARG A 51 6.86 -23.26 13.10
C ARG A 51 7.70 -22.01 13.28
N ALA A 52 8.53 -21.67 12.30
CA ALA A 52 9.35 -20.47 12.32
C ALA A 52 8.48 -19.21 12.27
N THR A 53 7.39 -19.19 11.49
CA THR A 53 6.39 -18.11 11.48
C THR A 53 5.79 -17.90 12.86
N LYS A 54 5.39 -18.96 13.56
CA LYS A 54 4.88 -18.85 14.93
C LYS A 54 5.92 -18.26 15.89
N ASN A 55 7.17 -18.71 15.80
CA ASN A 55 8.25 -18.17 16.63
C ASN A 55 8.54 -16.68 16.33
N ALA A 56 8.49 -16.30 15.04
CA ALA A 56 8.65 -14.93 14.60
C ALA A 56 7.51 -14.05 15.14
N ALA A 57 6.27 -14.50 15.04
CA ALA A 57 5.10 -13.80 15.58
C ALA A 57 5.19 -13.60 17.11
N GLU A 58 5.58 -14.64 17.86
CA GLU A 58 5.81 -14.53 19.31
C GLU A 58 6.90 -13.50 19.65
N THR A 59 8.00 -13.50 18.90
CA THR A 59 9.11 -12.55 19.08
C THR A 59 8.68 -11.11 18.80
N ILE A 60 7.98 -10.89 17.68
CA ILE A 60 7.48 -9.56 17.29
C ILE A 60 6.47 -9.06 18.33
N TYR A 61 5.53 -9.92 18.76
CA TYR A 61 4.54 -9.56 19.76
C TYR A 61 5.19 -9.13 21.08
N GLN A 62 6.18 -9.87 21.57
CA GLN A 62 6.94 -9.49 22.77
C GLN A 62 7.61 -8.12 22.60
N GLN A 63 8.26 -7.86 21.47
CA GLN A 63 8.89 -6.56 21.21
C GLN A 63 7.88 -5.41 21.11
N MET A 64 6.69 -5.64 20.53
CA MET A 64 5.62 -4.64 20.47
C MET A 64 5.14 -4.27 21.86
N GLN A 65 4.99 -5.25 22.75
CA GLN A 65 4.60 -5.02 24.16
C GLN A 65 5.68 -4.22 24.90
N GLU A 66 6.95 -4.59 24.74
CA GLU A 66 8.09 -3.89 25.37
C GLU A 66 8.23 -2.44 24.90
N LYS A 67 7.93 -2.16 23.63
CA LYS A 67 8.04 -0.83 23.02
C LYS A 67 6.76 0.00 23.10
N HIS A 68 5.70 -0.52 23.70
CA HIS A 68 4.37 0.12 23.76
C HIS A 68 3.86 0.63 22.41
N PHE A 69 4.08 -0.16 21.34
CA PHE A 69 3.66 0.22 19.99
C PHE A 69 2.13 0.24 19.88
N SER A 70 1.56 1.31 19.33
CA SER A 70 0.12 1.40 19.07
C SER A 70 -0.15 2.15 17.75
N THR A 71 -1.37 2.06 17.22
CA THR A 71 -1.76 2.83 16.03
C THR A 71 -1.67 4.34 16.25
N ALA A 72 -1.79 4.80 17.51
CA ALA A 72 -1.58 6.21 17.87
C ALA A 72 -0.14 6.67 17.60
N SER A 73 0.83 5.75 17.51
CA SER A 73 2.24 6.07 17.20
C SER A 73 2.42 6.70 15.82
N TRP A 74 1.47 6.53 14.89
CA TRP A 74 1.46 7.27 13.62
C TRP A 74 1.29 8.76 13.89
N THR A 75 0.33 9.14 14.74
CA THR A 75 0.07 10.56 15.08
C THR A 75 1.19 11.15 15.94
N ASP A 76 1.88 10.34 16.75
CA ASP A 76 2.94 10.80 17.64
C ASP A 76 4.23 11.23 16.91
N ASN A 77 4.43 10.79 15.66
CA ASN A 77 5.66 11.08 14.93
C ASN A 77 5.85 12.59 14.65
N GLU A 78 7.04 13.13 14.87
CA GLU A 78 7.31 14.58 14.75
C GLU A 78 7.16 15.15 13.33
N LEU A 79 7.21 14.30 12.30
CA LEU A 79 7.09 14.70 10.90
C LEU A 79 5.68 14.53 10.33
N HIS A 80 4.77 13.83 11.01
CA HIS A 80 3.40 13.66 10.54
C HIS A 80 2.54 14.88 10.87
N PRO A 81 1.52 15.20 10.03
CA PRO A 81 0.56 16.26 10.32
C PRO A 81 -0.09 16.07 11.69
N LYS A 82 -0.31 17.18 12.40
CA LYS A 82 -0.93 17.19 13.74
C LYS A 82 -2.39 17.63 13.73
N THR A 83 -2.83 18.24 12.64
CA THR A 83 -4.24 18.54 12.39
C THR A 83 -4.95 17.31 11.82
N LYS A 84 -6.28 17.36 11.78
CA LYS A 84 -7.15 16.33 11.19
C LYS A 84 -8.10 17.01 10.21
N ASP A 85 -7.54 17.62 9.18
CA ASP A 85 -8.23 18.44 8.19
C ASP A 85 -7.97 17.94 6.75
N GLU A 86 -8.51 18.66 5.78
CA GLU A 86 -8.37 18.34 4.34
C GLU A 86 -6.90 18.36 3.90
N ALA A 87 -6.09 19.28 4.45
CA ALA A 87 -4.66 19.32 4.18
C ALA A 87 -3.93 18.07 4.69
N THR A 88 -4.39 17.49 5.79
CA THR A 88 -3.89 16.21 6.31
C THR A 88 -4.20 15.05 5.36
N VAL A 89 -5.41 15.01 4.79
CA VAL A 89 -5.78 14.02 3.76
C VAL A 89 -4.87 14.16 2.53
N ALA A 90 -4.69 15.39 2.04
CA ALA A 90 -3.83 15.67 0.89
C ALA A 90 -2.35 15.28 1.14
N PHE A 91 -1.86 15.52 2.36
CA PHE A 91 -0.52 15.10 2.76
C PHE A 91 -0.36 13.58 2.74
N ILE A 92 -1.30 12.84 3.35
CA ILE A 92 -1.29 11.37 3.40
C ILE A 92 -1.33 10.80 1.98
N PHE A 93 -2.25 11.29 1.13
CA PHE A 93 -2.34 10.87 -0.26
C PHE A 93 -1.01 11.05 -1.00
N THR A 94 -0.40 12.23 -0.89
CA THR A 94 0.90 12.54 -1.51
C THR A 94 2.02 11.65 -0.98
N MET A 95 2.06 11.44 0.33
CA MET A 95 3.06 10.60 0.97
C MET A 95 2.96 9.15 0.45
N ASP A 96 1.77 8.56 0.46
CA ASP A 96 1.58 7.16 0.07
C ASP A 96 1.72 6.92 -1.43
N LEU A 97 1.37 7.92 -2.24
CA LEU A 97 1.68 7.94 -3.67
C LEU A 97 3.19 7.79 -3.91
N LEU A 98 4.02 8.44 -3.10
CA LEU A 98 5.48 8.51 -3.25
C LEU A 98 6.25 7.46 -2.43
N ASN A 99 5.56 6.67 -1.61
CA ASN A 99 6.12 5.70 -0.67
C ASN A 99 6.51 4.38 -1.35
N PHE A 100 7.50 4.42 -2.25
CA PHE A 100 8.00 3.24 -2.93
C PHE A 100 9.52 3.27 -3.16
N SER A 101 10.23 2.22 -2.73
CA SER A 101 11.67 2.04 -2.91
C SER A 101 12.55 3.20 -2.40
N PHE A 102 13.27 2.93 -1.31
CA PHE A 102 14.36 3.76 -0.80
C PHE A 102 15.68 2.99 -0.85
N TRP A 103 15.78 2.04 -1.79
CA TRP A 103 16.94 1.17 -1.92
C TRP A 103 18.13 1.97 -2.43
N SER A 104 19.30 1.71 -1.85
CA SER A 104 20.58 2.25 -2.27
C SER A 104 21.64 1.18 -2.07
N GLU A 105 22.54 1.08 -3.04
CA GLU A 105 23.73 0.23 -2.96
C GLU A 105 24.89 0.91 -2.22
N LEU A 106 24.75 2.20 -1.91
CA LEU A 106 25.79 2.99 -1.25
C LEU A 106 25.88 2.68 0.26
N PRO A 107 27.06 2.95 0.87
CA PRO A 107 27.24 2.98 2.31
C PRO A 107 26.24 3.92 2.99
N GLN A 108 25.85 3.63 4.23
CA GLN A 108 24.74 4.30 4.93
C GLN A 108 24.88 5.83 5.00
N ASP A 109 26.10 6.35 5.15
CA ASP A 109 26.45 7.76 5.25
C ASP A 109 26.46 8.50 3.90
N GLU A 110 26.48 7.77 2.79
CA GLU A 110 26.44 8.31 1.43
C GLU A 110 25.04 8.30 0.83
N ARG A 111 24.09 7.59 1.47
CA ARG A 111 22.73 7.43 0.95
C ARG A 111 21.96 8.72 0.87
N PHE A 112 20.93 8.74 0.03
CA PHE A 112 19.96 9.82 -0.07
C PHE A 112 19.45 10.21 1.32
N ALA A 113 19.62 11.49 1.66
CA ALA A 113 19.24 12.00 2.95
C ALA A 113 18.73 13.43 2.86
N ILE A 114 17.84 13.78 3.77
CA ILE A 114 17.24 15.12 3.86
C ILE A 114 17.59 15.73 5.19
N GLU A 115 18.25 16.89 5.16
CA GLU A 115 18.38 17.72 6.34
C GLU A 115 17.12 18.57 6.52
N TYR A 116 16.47 18.43 7.67
CA TYR A 116 15.28 19.17 8.04
C TYR A 116 15.15 19.27 9.56
N LYS A 117 14.82 20.46 10.06
CA LYS A 117 14.76 20.79 11.51
C LYS A 117 16.04 20.44 12.27
N GLY A 118 17.20 20.63 11.65
CA GLY A 118 18.52 20.38 12.24
C GLY A 118 18.85 18.90 12.46
N LYS A 119 18.11 17.99 11.80
CA LYS A 119 18.36 16.54 11.80
C LYS A 119 18.48 16.02 10.37
N GLN A 120 19.29 14.98 10.20
CA GLN A 120 19.39 14.24 8.95
C GLN A 120 18.42 13.06 8.97
N TRP A 121 17.60 12.96 7.93
CA TRP A 121 16.59 11.92 7.74
C TRP A 121 16.96 11.00 6.59
N THR A 122 16.73 9.70 6.73
CA THR A 122 17.04 8.67 5.72
C THR A 122 15.87 7.68 5.58
N GLY A 123 15.87 6.92 4.48
CA GLY A 123 14.83 5.94 4.20
C GLY A 123 13.44 6.59 4.08
N TYR A 124 12.42 5.96 4.63
CA TYR A 124 11.05 6.50 4.63
C TYR A 124 10.96 7.92 5.24
N TRP A 125 11.71 8.20 6.31
CA TRP A 125 11.65 9.49 6.97
C TRP A 125 12.20 10.64 6.11
N SER A 126 13.09 10.37 5.16
CA SER A 126 13.58 11.43 4.25
C SER A 126 12.49 11.89 3.29
N LEU A 127 11.56 11.01 2.86
CA LEU A 127 10.39 11.41 2.08
C LEU A 127 9.52 12.40 2.86
N ILE A 128 9.13 12.06 4.08
CA ILE A 128 8.26 12.91 4.89
C ILE A 128 8.95 14.24 5.21
N ALA A 129 10.25 14.20 5.54
CA ALA A 129 11.04 15.39 5.77
C ALA A 129 11.11 16.30 4.53
N ALA A 130 11.24 15.73 3.32
CA ALA A 130 11.24 16.51 2.08
C ALA A 130 9.87 17.17 1.82
N LEU A 131 8.77 16.45 2.02
CA LEU A 131 7.42 16.99 1.85
C LEU A 131 7.14 18.12 2.84
N GLN A 132 7.45 17.91 4.13
CA GLN A 132 7.30 18.94 5.16
C GLN A 132 8.16 20.17 4.89
N ARG A 133 9.43 19.96 4.50
CA ARG A 133 10.33 21.06 4.13
C ARG A 133 9.78 21.88 2.96
N ALA A 134 9.24 21.22 1.94
CA ALA A 134 8.63 21.91 0.81
C ALA A 134 7.41 22.76 1.21
N LEU A 135 6.55 22.24 2.08
CA LEU A 135 5.40 22.99 2.61
C LEU A 135 5.85 24.21 3.44
N ASP A 136 6.86 24.04 4.31
CA ASP A 136 7.46 25.15 5.08
C ASP A 136 8.11 26.22 4.18
N GLU A 137 8.62 25.80 3.01
CA GLU A 137 9.18 26.68 1.96
C GLU A 137 8.11 27.32 1.07
N GLY A 138 6.83 27.04 1.32
CA GLY A 138 5.70 27.58 0.55
C GLY A 138 5.46 26.90 -0.80
N ILE A 139 6.04 25.72 -1.02
CA ILE A 139 5.77 24.89 -2.20
C ILE A 139 4.55 24.01 -1.89
N PRO A 140 3.43 24.14 -2.63
CA PRO A 140 2.22 23.36 -2.38
C PRO A 140 2.35 21.93 -2.93
N ILE A 141 3.35 21.17 -2.46
CA ILE A 141 3.69 19.84 -3.01
C ILE A 141 2.58 18.79 -2.79
N ALA A 142 1.66 19.03 -1.85
CA ALA A 142 0.53 18.15 -1.58
C ALA A 142 -0.75 18.53 -2.34
N ASP A 143 -0.70 19.55 -3.20
CA ASP A 143 -1.86 20.07 -3.93
C ASP A 143 -1.96 19.46 -5.34
N PRO A 144 -3.05 18.75 -5.69
CA PRO A 144 -3.27 18.24 -7.03
C PRO A 144 -3.27 19.30 -8.12
N GLU A 145 -3.73 20.53 -7.85
CA GLU A 145 -3.71 21.62 -8.83
C GLU A 145 -2.27 22.03 -9.17
N TYR A 146 -1.37 21.98 -8.19
CA TYR A 146 0.05 22.19 -8.42
C TYR A 146 0.63 21.12 -9.36
N TRP A 147 0.24 19.86 -9.20
CA TRP A 147 0.78 18.77 -10.01
C TRP A 147 0.40 18.83 -11.48
N ILE A 148 -0.72 19.43 -11.85
CA ILE A 148 -1.13 19.60 -13.25
C ILE A 148 -0.60 20.89 -13.88
N ASP A 149 -0.14 21.86 -13.09
CA ASP A 149 0.47 23.10 -13.59
C ASP A 149 1.83 22.81 -14.27
N HIS A 150 1.86 22.86 -15.61
CA HIS A 150 3.05 22.58 -16.42
C HIS A 150 4.20 23.59 -16.25
N GLU A 151 3.90 24.79 -15.78
CA GLU A 151 4.91 25.83 -15.56
C GLU A 151 5.49 25.75 -14.16
N LYS A 152 4.65 25.49 -13.15
CA LYS A 152 5.08 25.50 -11.76
C LYS A 152 5.62 24.16 -11.25
N PHE A 153 5.09 23.04 -11.74
CA PHE A 153 5.50 21.70 -11.30
C PHE A 153 6.38 21.00 -12.32
N THR A 154 7.62 21.42 -12.47
CA THR A 154 8.55 20.79 -13.42
C THR A 154 9.35 19.67 -12.77
N PHE A 155 10.04 18.86 -13.57
CA PHE A 155 10.97 17.87 -13.02
C PHE A 155 12.05 18.53 -12.14
N GLU A 156 12.51 19.73 -12.50
CA GLU A 156 13.45 20.53 -11.71
C GLU A 156 12.83 21.03 -10.39
N SER A 157 11.54 21.38 -10.37
CA SER A 157 10.89 21.78 -9.12
C SER A 157 10.75 20.58 -8.16
N LEU A 158 10.43 19.39 -8.68
CA LEU A 158 10.43 18.17 -7.86
C LEU A 158 11.84 17.82 -7.37
N LYS A 159 12.85 17.93 -8.23
CA LYS A 159 14.26 17.75 -7.85
C LYS A 159 14.67 18.73 -6.75
N HIS A 160 14.18 19.96 -6.80
CA HIS A 160 14.39 20.94 -5.73
C HIS A 160 13.70 20.55 -4.41
N VAL A 161 12.47 20.04 -4.45
CA VAL A 161 11.77 19.50 -3.26
C VAL A 161 12.61 18.39 -2.61
N PHE A 162 13.04 17.43 -3.41
CA PHE A 162 13.81 16.26 -2.98
C PHE A 162 15.32 16.48 -2.97
N ARG A 163 15.82 17.72 -2.95
CA ARG A 163 17.26 17.98 -2.93
C ARG A 163 17.91 17.37 -1.69
N SER A 164 18.88 16.49 -1.92
CA SER A 164 19.59 15.73 -0.89
C SER A 164 20.62 16.60 -0.16
N CYS A 165 20.94 16.24 1.08
CA CYS A 165 22.13 16.73 1.78
C CYS A 165 23.38 15.84 1.55
N THR A 166 23.24 14.78 0.76
CA THR A 166 24.32 13.91 0.26
C THR A 166 24.40 14.00 -1.27
N GLU A 167 25.38 13.31 -1.87
CA GLU A 167 25.55 13.26 -3.33
C GLU A 167 24.52 12.35 -4.03
N GLU A 168 23.93 11.39 -3.32
CA GLU A 168 22.90 10.52 -3.89
C GLU A 168 21.58 11.29 -4.02
N GLU A 169 21.00 11.27 -5.22
CA GLU A 169 19.65 11.81 -5.49
C GLU A 169 18.57 10.86 -4.98
N MET A 170 17.35 11.36 -4.85
CA MET A 170 16.20 10.53 -4.50
C MET A 170 16.07 9.34 -5.47
N PRO A 171 16.13 8.08 -5.00
CA PRO A 171 15.96 6.92 -5.86
C PRO A 171 14.62 7.00 -6.59
N LEU A 172 14.56 6.68 -7.89
CA LEU A 172 13.34 6.72 -8.71
C LEU A 172 12.61 8.09 -8.67
N LEU A 173 13.35 9.19 -8.73
CA LEU A 173 12.79 10.54 -8.74
C LEU A 173 11.90 10.81 -9.96
N ARG A 174 12.24 10.23 -11.12
CA ARG A 174 11.45 10.40 -12.35
C ARG A 174 10.10 9.74 -12.25
N GLU A 175 10.06 8.51 -11.75
CA GLU A 175 8.84 7.75 -11.52
C GLU A 175 7.93 8.46 -10.52
N ARG A 176 8.50 9.12 -9.50
CA ARG A 176 7.74 9.96 -8.56
C ARG A 176 7.12 11.18 -9.22
N TYR A 177 7.86 11.84 -10.09
CA TYR A 177 7.34 12.93 -10.90
C TYR A 177 6.17 12.48 -11.77
N ASP A 178 6.35 11.36 -12.45
CA ASP A 178 5.32 10.80 -13.34
C ASP A 178 4.08 10.35 -12.54
N CYS A 179 4.25 9.78 -11.34
CA CYS A 179 3.13 9.46 -10.43
C CYS A 179 2.32 10.70 -10.02
N LEU A 180 2.96 11.79 -9.59
CA LEU A 180 2.25 13.02 -9.20
C LEU A 180 1.49 13.63 -10.37
N ARG A 181 2.11 13.63 -11.56
CA ARG A 181 1.50 14.13 -12.80
C ARG A 181 0.26 13.33 -13.19
N GLU A 182 0.40 12.00 -13.21
CA GLU A 182 -0.69 11.09 -13.54
C GLU A 182 -1.83 11.22 -12.54
N SER A 183 -1.53 11.19 -11.23
CA SER A 183 -2.55 11.28 -10.20
C SER A 183 -3.26 12.64 -10.18
N GLY A 184 -2.53 13.74 -10.44
CA GLY A 184 -3.14 15.06 -10.61
C GLY A 184 -4.11 15.11 -11.79
N GLN A 185 -3.74 14.50 -12.93
CA GLN A 185 -4.61 14.43 -14.11
C GLN A 185 -5.86 13.58 -13.84
N VAL A 186 -5.72 12.43 -13.19
CA VAL A 186 -6.85 11.57 -12.81
C VAL A 186 -7.81 12.30 -11.86
N LEU A 187 -7.28 12.97 -10.84
CA LEU A 187 -8.08 13.77 -9.91
C LEU A 187 -8.84 14.87 -10.65
N PHE A 188 -8.20 15.58 -11.57
CA PHE A 188 -8.84 16.63 -12.37
C PHE A 188 -9.96 16.08 -13.25
N ASP A 189 -9.72 14.98 -13.97
CA ASP A 189 -10.65 14.46 -14.98
C ASP A 189 -11.86 13.72 -14.37
N LYS A 190 -11.67 13.05 -13.23
CA LYS A 190 -12.70 12.17 -12.62
C LYS A 190 -13.28 12.69 -11.32
N TYR A 191 -12.52 13.49 -10.57
CA TYR A 191 -12.83 13.84 -9.18
C TYR A 191 -12.87 15.35 -8.94
N ASP A 192 -13.10 16.15 -9.98
CA ASP A 192 -13.15 17.63 -9.95
C ASP A 192 -11.90 18.26 -9.28
N GLY A 193 -10.74 17.63 -9.44
CA GLY A 193 -9.47 18.06 -8.84
C GLY A 193 -9.33 17.78 -7.34
N SER A 194 -10.27 17.05 -6.72
CA SER A 194 -10.35 16.91 -5.26
C SER A 194 -10.15 15.47 -4.78
N ILE A 195 -9.20 15.28 -3.86
CA ILE A 195 -8.99 14.01 -3.17
C ILE A 195 -10.21 13.66 -2.29
N LEU A 196 -10.92 14.65 -1.76
CA LEU A 196 -12.11 14.42 -0.95
C LEU A 196 -13.26 13.84 -1.79
N ARG A 197 -13.38 14.25 -3.06
CA ARG A 197 -14.37 13.67 -3.98
C ARG A 197 -14.12 12.18 -4.24
N LEU A 198 -12.84 11.78 -4.35
CA LEU A 198 -12.46 10.36 -4.40
C LEU A 198 -12.88 9.61 -3.13
N LEU A 199 -12.69 10.21 -1.94
CA LEU A 199 -13.14 9.60 -0.68
C LEU A 199 -14.67 9.52 -0.58
N ASP A 200 -15.38 10.57 -1.02
CA ASP A 200 -16.84 10.62 -1.06
C ASP A 200 -17.38 9.52 -1.99
N GLU A 201 -16.76 9.30 -3.16
CA GLU A 201 -17.14 8.26 -4.11
C GLU A 201 -16.93 6.85 -3.57
N ALA A 202 -15.92 6.65 -2.71
CA ALA A 202 -15.74 5.40 -1.98
C ALA A 202 -16.84 5.13 -0.94
N GLY A 203 -17.66 6.13 -0.58
CA GLY A 203 -18.83 5.95 0.30
C GLY A 203 -18.48 5.41 1.70
N GLY A 204 -17.27 5.69 2.19
CA GLY A 204 -16.76 5.16 3.46
C GLY A 204 -16.46 3.65 3.43
N SER A 205 -16.30 3.03 2.26
CA SER A 205 -15.80 1.65 2.12
C SER A 205 -14.31 1.65 1.80
N ALA A 206 -13.53 0.99 2.66
CA ALA A 206 -12.11 0.73 2.49
C ALA A 206 -11.84 -0.09 1.22
N ALA A 207 -12.60 -1.18 1.01
CA ALA A 207 -12.43 -2.03 -0.16
C ALA A 207 -12.80 -1.30 -1.46
N THR A 208 -13.84 -0.45 -1.43
CA THR A 208 -14.19 0.41 -2.58
C THR A 208 -13.09 1.40 -2.89
N LEU A 209 -12.55 2.10 -1.88
CA LEU A 209 -11.46 3.05 -2.08
C LEU A 209 -10.22 2.38 -2.68
N VAL A 210 -9.84 1.20 -2.19
CA VAL A 210 -8.74 0.41 -2.76
C VAL A 210 -8.99 0.07 -4.24
N ASN A 211 -10.22 -0.32 -4.57
CA ASN A 211 -10.60 -0.65 -5.94
C ASN A 211 -10.61 0.57 -6.87
N LEU A 212 -11.13 1.71 -6.41
CA LEU A 212 -11.11 2.97 -7.16
C LEU A 212 -9.66 3.41 -7.44
N LEU A 213 -8.80 3.37 -6.42
CA LEU A 213 -7.37 3.66 -6.56
C LEU A 213 -6.72 2.76 -7.62
N ALA A 214 -6.90 1.44 -7.52
CA ALA A 214 -6.30 0.49 -8.47
C ALA A 214 -6.88 0.60 -9.90
N GLN A 215 -8.15 0.98 -10.02
CA GLN A 215 -8.84 1.11 -11.30
C GLN A 215 -8.42 2.37 -12.05
N ASP A 216 -8.38 3.50 -11.33
CA ASP A 216 -8.29 4.83 -11.93
C ASP A 216 -6.88 5.39 -11.97
N PHE A 217 -6.01 4.96 -11.05
CA PHE A 217 -4.65 5.44 -10.92
C PHE A 217 -3.67 4.31 -11.26
N ASP A 218 -2.93 4.46 -12.35
CA ASP A 218 -2.02 3.43 -12.84
C ASP A 218 -0.88 3.16 -11.85
N CYS A 219 -0.46 4.16 -11.07
CA CYS A 219 0.53 3.98 -10.02
C CYS A 219 0.02 3.06 -8.88
N PHE A 220 -1.28 2.99 -8.63
CA PHE A 220 -1.86 2.13 -7.59
C PHE A 220 -2.24 0.74 -8.13
N ARG A 221 -2.24 0.54 -9.45
CA ARG A 221 -2.55 -0.73 -10.12
C ARG A 221 -1.42 -1.75 -10.01
N ASP A 222 -1.32 -2.37 -8.84
CA ASP A 222 -0.35 -3.39 -8.48
C ASP A 222 -0.92 -4.79 -8.74
N GLU A 223 -0.98 -5.13 -10.04
CA GLU A 223 -1.59 -6.34 -10.58
C GLU A 223 -0.63 -7.06 -11.54
N HIS A 224 -0.44 -8.36 -11.34
CA HIS A 224 0.57 -9.13 -12.10
C HIS A 224 0.01 -10.46 -12.63
N PRO A 225 0.36 -10.86 -13.87
CA PRO A 225 0.04 -12.20 -14.36
C PRO A 225 0.80 -13.25 -13.53
N PHE A 226 0.17 -14.40 -13.29
CA PHE A 226 0.78 -15.52 -12.59
C PHE A 226 0.40 -16.85 -13.24
N GLU A 227 1.29 -17.84 -13.20
CA GLU A 227 1.13 -19.08 -13.97
C GLU A 227 -0.20 -19.80 -13.65
N GLY A 228 -0.94 -20.14 -14.71
CA GLY A 228 -2.23 -20.86 -14.62
C GLY A 228 -3.43 -20.00 -14.20
N SER A 229 -3.22 -18.79 -13.67
CA SER A 229 -4.33 -17.93 -13.25
C SER A 229 -5.03 -17.30 -14.45
N GLN A 230 -6.36 -17.26 -14.42
CA GLN A 230 -7.17 -16.57 -15.44
C GLN A 230 -7.25 -15.05 -15.21
N LYS A 231 -7.02 -14.60 -13.98
CA LYS A 231 -7.04 -13.19 -13.58
C LYS A 231 -5.67 -12.78 -13.06
N PRO A 232 -5.25 -11.52 -13.22
CA PRO A 232 -4.03 -11.05 -12.60
C PRO A 232 -4.15 -11.14 -11.06
N ILE A 233 -3.02 -11.43 -10.42
CA ILE A 233 -2.89 -11.42 -8.96
C ILE A 233 -2.82 -9.96 -8.52
N ARG A 234 -3.76 -9.57 -7.64
CA ARG A 234 -3.85 -8.22 -7.09
C ARG A 234 -3.09 -8.18 -5.77
N ILE A 235 -2.06 -7.34 -5.65
CA ILE A 235 -1.34 -7.13 -4.39
C ILE A 235 -1.78 -5.79 -3.77
N LEU A 236 -2.00 -4.77 -4.61
CA LEU A 236 -2.59 -3.46 -4.26
C LEU A 236 -1.96 -2.81 -3.02
N LYS A 237 -0.65 -3.00 -2.84
CA LYS A 237 0.03 -2.69 -1.59
C LYS A 237 -0.12 -1.22 -1.18
N ARG A 238 0.21 -0.31 -2.11
CA ARG A 238 0.15 1.14 -1.84
C ARG A 238 -1.27 1.65 -1.65
N ALA A 239 -2.23 1.12 -2.41
CA ALA A 239 -3.63 1.52 -2.30
C ALA A 239 -4.18 1.18 -0.91
N GLN A 240 -3.84 -0.01 -0.40
CA GLN A 240 -4.27 -0.41 0.92
C GLN A 240 -3.50 0.30 2.06
N ILE A 241 -2.22 0.64 1.87
CA ILE A 241 -1.48 1.51 2.82
C ILE A 241 -2.16 2.87 2.96
N LEU A 242 -2.57 3.49 1.84
CA LEU A 242 -3.25 4.78 1.87
C LEU A 242 -4.52 4.73 2.72
N VAL A 243 -5.34 3.70 2.55
CA VAL A 243 -6.54 3.50 3.38
C VAL A 243 -6.17 3.27 4.85
N ALA A 244 -5.14 2.48 5.13
CA ALA A 244 -4.67 2.23 6.49
C ALA A 244 -4.16 3.51 7.18
N ASP A 245 -3.42 4.35 6.47
CA ASP A 245 -2.85 5.60 7.00
C ASP A 245 -3.92 6.66 7.24
N LEU A 246 -4.94 6.76 6.36
CA LEU A 246 -6.13 7.57 6.63
C LEU A 246 -6.86 7.08 7.87
N TRP A 247 -7.13 5.78 7.97
CA TRP A 247 -7.81 5.21 9.14
C TRP A 247 -7.02 5.43 10.43
N ALA A 248 -5.70 5.21 10.41
CA ALA A 248 -4.83 5.37 11.57
C ALA A 248 -4.69 6.84 12.00
N CYS A 249 -4.50 7.77 11.05
CA CYS A 249 -4.38 9.20 11.31
C CYS A 249 -5.68 9.75 11.93
N PHE A 250 -6.83 9.42 11.35
CA PHE A 250 -8.10 9.94 11.81
C PHE A 250 -8.73 9.10 12.93
N GLN A 251 -8.17 7.92 13.24
CA GLN A 251 -8.61 6.98 14.28
C GLN A 251 -10.01 6.43 14.05
N GLY A 252 -10.36 6.14 12.79
CA GLY A 252 -11.68 5.62 12.41
C GLY A 252 -12.81 6.66 12.36
N GLU A 253 -12.50 7.94 12.53
CA GLU A 253 -13.46 9.05 12.48
C GLU A 253 -13.28 9.89 11.21
N SER A 254 -14.27 10.74 10.88
CA SER A 254 -14.19 11.70 9.76
C SER A 254 -13.69 11.04 8.45
N TYR A 255 -12.65 11.58 7.82
CA TYR A 255 -12.04 11.08 6.58
C TYR A 255 -11.39 9.69 6.68
N GLY A 256 -11.19 9.16 7.90
CA GLY A 256 -10.72 7.78 8.11
C GLY A 256 -11.82 6.83 8.56
N SER A 257 -13.10 7.23 8.48
CA SER A 257 -14.21 6.37 8.87
C SER A 257 -14.56 5.37 7.76
N PHE A 258 -14.12 4.13 7.95
CA PHE A 258 -14.39 3.02 7.05
C PHE A 258 -15.20 1.93 7.76
N HIS A 259 -16.32 1.52 7.18
CA HIS A 259 -17.22 0.53 7.80
C HIS A 259 -16.76 -0.93 7.64
N ASP A 260 -15.82 -1.17 6.73
CA ASP A 260 -15.28 -2.46 6.30
C ASP A 260 -13.73 -2.42 6.33
N ILE A 261 -13.14 -1.68 7.28
CA ILE A 261 -11.68 -1.54 7.40
C ILE A 261 -10.96 -2.89 7.53
N ASP A 262 -11.62 -3.91 8.08
CA ASP A 262 -11.12 -5.27 8.21
C ASP A 262 -10.92 -6.00 6.87
N LYS A 263 -11.37 -5.42 5.74
CA LYS A 263 -11.14 -5.93 4.39
C LYS A 263 -9.74 -5.64 3.84
N ILE A 264 -9.00 -4.69 4.42
CA ILE A 264 -7.61 -4.45 4.03
C ILE A 264 -6.71 -5.48 4.73
N THR A 265 -5.72 -6.01 4.02
CA THR A 265 -4.85 -7.08 4.53
C THR A 265 -3.55 -6.52 5.12
N MET A 266 -2.61 -7.37 5.52
CA MET A 266 -1.23 -6.94 5.78
C MET A 266 -0.43 -6.86 4.47
N PHE A 267 0.59 -5.99 4.43
CA PHE A 267 1.33 -5.66 3.22
C PHE A 267 2.82 -6.00 3.36
N ALA A 268 3.34 -6.85 2.48
CA ALA A 268 4.78 -6.99 2.32
C ALA A 268 5.31 -6.03 1.24
N ASP A 269 6.26 -5.20 1.66
CA ASP A 269 7.21 -4.55 0.76
C ASP A 269 8.42 -5.46 0.53
N TYR A 270 9.55 -4.92 0.05
CA TYR A 270 10.78 -5.70 -0.10
C TYR A 270 11.49 -5.98 1.24
N ARG A 271 11.16 -5.28 2.33
CA ARG A 271 11.74 -5.46 3.67
C ARG A 271 11.10 -6.62 4.41
N ILE A 272 9.79 -6.82 4.30
CA ILE A 272 9.11 -7.90 5.02
C ILE A 272 9.66 -9.29 4.61
N PRO A 273 9.79 -9.65 3.33
CA PRO A 273 10.41 -10.89 2.91
C PRO A 273 11.87 -10.99 3.39
N GLN A 274 12.62 -9.89 3.36
CA GLN A 274 14.01 -9.86 3.86
C GLN A 274 14.07 -10.22 5.35
N ILE A 275 13.19 -9.66 6.18
CA ILE A 275 13.10 -9.93 7.61
C ILE A 275 12.66 -11.38 7.84
N LEU A 276 11.62 -11.85 7.16
CA LEU A 276 11.10 -13.21 7.32
C LEU A 276 12.12 -14.27 6.92
N VAL A 277 12.92 -14.03 5.87
CA VAL A 277 14.06 -14.90 5.51
C VAL A 277 15.10 -14.91 6.64
N SER A 278 15.42 -13.74 7.22
CA SER A 278 16.39 -13.67 8.32
C SER A 278 15.92 -14.38 9.60
N LEU A 279 14.60 -14.43 9.82
CA LEU A 279 13.97 -15.14 10.93
C LEU A 279 13.75 -16.63 10.64
N GLY A 280 14.05 -17.09 9.42
CA GLY A 280 13.82 -18.47 8.97
C GLY A 280 12.35 -18.80 8.73
N ALA A 281 11.44 -17.81 8.73
CA ALA A 281 10.02 -17.99 8.45
C ALA A 281 9.74 -18.16 6.94
N LEU A 282 10.61 -17.62 6.09
CA LEU A 282 10.50 -17.69 4.64
C LEU A 282 11.70 -18.40 4.02
N TYR A 283 11.43 -19.48 3.28
CA TYR A 283 12.41 -20.26 2.54
C TYR A 283 12.37 -19.91 1.06
N LEU A 284 13.57 -19.81 0.47
CA LEU A 284 13.75 -19.50 -0.95
C LEU A 284 14.35 -20.71 -1.66
N SER A 285 13.91 -20.97 -2.88
CA SER A 285 14.55 -21.96 -3.74
C SER A 285 16.02 -21.61 -3.97
N PRO A 286 16.89 -22.59 -4.29
CA PRO A 286 18.30 -22.32 -4.55
C PRO A 286 18.52 -21.26 -5.64
N SER A 287 17.64 -21.22 -6.65
CA SER A 287 17.69 -20.25 -7.75
C SER A 287 17.44 -18.83 -7.26
N VAL A 288 16.36 -18.62 -6.50
CA VAL A 288 16.02 -17.30 -5.95
C VAL A 288 17.05 -16.84 -4.93
N ALA A 289 17.47 -17.74 -4.02
CA ALA A 289 18.48 -17.44 -3.02
C ALA A 289 19.82 -17.04 -3.67
N SER A 290 20.23 -17.75 -4.73
CA SER A 290 21.44 -17.42 -5.48
C SER A 290 21.33 -16.07 -6.17
N ALA A 291 20.18 -15.76 -6.79
CA ALA A 291 19.95 -14.49 -7.47
C ALA A 291 20.06 -13.30 -6.50
N ILE A 292 19.41 -13.39 -5.34
CA ILE A 292 19.48 -12.36 -4.28
C ILE A 292 20.92 -12.21 -3.79
N LYS A 293 21.62 -13.32 -3.53
CA LYS A 293 23.01 -13.29 -3.04
C LYS A 293 23.97 -12.65 -4.06
N SER A 294 23.69 -12.79 -5.36
CA SER A 294 24.47 -12.17 -6.43
C SER A 294 24.03 -10.75 -6.79
N CYS A 295 23.12 -10.14 -6.00
CA CYS A 295 22.52 -8.84 -6.30
C CYS A 295 21.92 -8.77 -7.72
N LYS A 296 21.37 -9.89 -8.20
CA LYS A 296 20.72 -9.91 -9.50
C LYS A 296 19.35 -9.24 -9.37
N ILE A 297 19.05 -8.33 -10.30
CA ILE A 297 17.74 -7.71 -10.40
C ILE A 297 16.67 -8.80 -10.61
N ILE A 298 15.66 -8.78 -9.74
CA ILE A 298 14.43 -9.54 -9.92
C ILE A 298 13.43 -8.56 -10.52
N GLU A 299 13.00 -8.82 -11.74
CA GLU A 299 12.11 -7.93 -12.48
C GLU A 299 10.75 -7.82 -11.79
N SER A 300 10.18 -6.61 -11.80
CA SER A 300 8.84 -6.33 -11.31
C SER A 300 7.81 -7.17 -12.06
N GLY A 301 6.89 -7.81 -11.34
CA GLY A 301 5.87 -8.68 -11.91
C GLY A 301 6.37 -10.03 -12.41
N SER A 302 7.65 -10.37 -12.18
CA SER A 302 8.13 -11.74 -12.41
C SER A 302 7.53 -12.70 -11.38
N SER A 303 7.42 -13.99 -11.73
CA SER A 303 6.90 -15.01 -10.80
C SER A 303 7.68 -15.03 -9.47
N TRP A 304 8.99 -14.78 -9.50
CA TRP A 304 9.80 -14.65 -8.29
C TRP A 304 9.43 -13.44 -7.43
N GLU A 305 9.24 -12.27 -8.04
CA GLU A 305 8.84 -11.05 -7.32
C GLU A 305 7.44 -11.19 -6.71
N VAL A 306 6.49 -11.73 -7.48
CA VAL A 306 5.12 -11.99 -7.01
C VAL A 306 5.12 -12.98 -5.84
N GLN A 307 5.83 -14.11 -5.94
CA GLN A 307 5.94 -15.08 -4.85
C GLN A 307 6.60 -14.46 -3.61
N LEU A 308 7.71 -13.72 -3.76
CA LEU A 308 8.38 -13.06 -2.63
C LEU A 308 7.44 -12.10 -1.88
N ARG A 309 6.67 -11.29 -2.62
CA ARG A 309 5.75 -10.30 -2.04
C ARG A 309 4.51 -10.95 -1.43
N VAL A 310 3.90 -11.89 -2.12
CA VAL A 310 2.71 -12.60 -1.61
C VAL A 310 3.05 -13.32 -0.31
N TYR A 311 4.09 -14.15 -0.30
CA TYR A 311 4.43 -14.95 0.89
C TYR A 311 4.93 -14.08 2.06
N GLY A 312 5.43 -12.88 1.79
CA GLY A 312 5.72 -11.91 2.85
C GLY A 312 4.46 -11.30 3.47
N ALA A 313 3.34 -11.26 2.73
CA ALA A 313 2.07 -10.69 3.18
C ALA A 313 1.14 -11.72 3.83
N SER A 314 1.34 -13.02 3.56
CA SER A 314 0.49 -14.13 4.01
C SER A 314 0.66 -14.58 5.47
N SER A 315 1.45 -13.87 6.29
CA SER A 315 1.84 -14.32 7.64
C SER A 315 1.00 -13.73 8.76
#